data_AF-A0A1Y5D1H3-F1
#
_entry.id   AF-A0A1Y5D1H3-F1
#
_cell.length_a   1.000
_cell.length_b   1.000
_cell.length_c   1.000
_cell.angle_alpha   90.00
_cell.angle_beta   90.00
_cell.angle_gamma   90.00
#
_symmetry.space_group_name_H-M   'P 1'
#
loop_
_entity.id
_entity.type
_entity.pdbx_description
1 polymer ?
#
loop_
_entity_poly.entity_id
_entity_poly.type
_entity_poly.pdbx_seq_one_letter_code
_entity_poly.pdbx_strand_id
1 'polypeptide(L)'
;MSNININSKPASEYTDKFQDHAFEQYKIYLEMADRISSRRQSANTFFLSINTILVTLAGYAKSATNTDTFFYIITSLAGVLICYIWYRLVLSYKNLNSAKFKVVHAIESDLPYKLFDAEWSAVGRGKNKKLYYPFTELEMKIPWVFASIHALVLIYVIPWSKMFTCVQP
;
A
#
# COMPACT_ATOMS: atom_id res chain seq x y z
N MET A 1 15.93 10.26 16.56
CA MET A 1 15.97 9.83 15.13
C MET A 1 16.82 8.57 15.09
N SER A 2 16.43 7.50 14.37
CA SER A 2 17.34 6.34 14.28
C SER A 2 18.59 6.80 13.52
N ASN A 3 19.76 6.63 14.10
CA ASN A 3 21.05 6.93 13.48
C ASN A 3 21.26 5.96 12.30
N ILE A 4 20.67 6.28 11.15
CA ILE A 4 20.96 5.57 9.91
C ILE A 4 22.30 6.11 9.44
N ASN A 5 23.32 5.24 9.40
CA ASN A 5 24.58 5.61 8.79
C ASN A 5 24.41 5.62 7.26
N ILE A 6 24.39 6.80 6.67
CA ILE A 6 24.31 7.03 5.22
C ILE A 6 25.68 7.34 4.59
N ASN A 7 26.71 7.54 5.42
CA ASN A 7 28.02 8.00 4.97
C ASN A 7 28.87 6.82 4.49
N SER A 8 29.29 6.85 3.23
CA SER A 8 30.22 5.87 2.66
C SER A 8 31.68 6.29 2.77
N LYS A 9 31.97 7.59 2.62
CA LYS A 9 33.28 8.22 2.84
C LYS A 9 33.10 9.45 3.74
N PRO A 10 34.03 9.72 4.67
CA PRO A 10 33.96 10.93 5.48
C PRO A 10 34.21 12.16 4.62
N ALA A 11 33.58 13.29 4.98
CA ALA A 11 33.71 14.54 4.23
C ALA A 11 35.18 15.02 4.11
N SER A 12 36.02 14.69 5.11
CA SER A 12 37.46 14.99 5.12
C SER A 12 38.29 14.23 4.08
N GLU A 13 37.79 13.09 3.60
CA GLU A 13 38.45 12.28 2.56
C GLU A 13 37.81 12.48 1.18
N TYR A 14 36.85 13.41 1.07
CA TYR A 14 36.13 13.69 -0.16
C TYR A 14 36.69 14.93 -0.86
N THR A 15 36.44 15.04 -2.17
CA THR A 15 36.87 16.20 -2.97
C THR A 15 36.16 17.48 -2.50
N ASP A 16 36.65 18.66 -2.91
CA ASP A 16 36.11 19.97 -2.52
C ASP A 16 34.63 20.20 -2.91
N LYS A 17 34.05 19.28 -3.69
CA LYS A 17 32.65 19.26 -4.17
C LYS A 17 31.71 18.37 -3.34
N PHE A 18 32.06 18.07 -2.09
CA PHE A 18 31.21 17.22 -1.22
C PHE A 18 29.76 17.71 -1.15
N GLN A 19 29.56 19.00 -0.89
CA GLN A 19 28.23 19.59 -0.74
C GLN A 19 27.43 19.56 -2.06
N ASP A 20 28.08 19.88 -3.19
CA ASP A 20 27.44 19.81 -4.51
C ASP A 20 26.98 18.39 -4.84
N HIS A 21 27.84 17.39 -4.62
CA HIS A 21 27.51 15.99 -4.89
C HIS A 21 26.47 15.44 -3.92
N ALA A 22 26.51 15.83 -2.64
CA ALA A 22 25.48 15.47 -1.66
C ALA A 22 24.11 16.03 -2.06
N PHE A 23 24.06 17.28 -2.54
CA PHE A 23 22.85 17.89 -3.04
C PHE A 23 22.30 17.19 -4.30
N GLU A 24 23.17 16.82 -5.25
CA GLU A 24 22.75 16.04 -6.43
C GLU A 24 22.24 14.64 -6.06
N GLN A 25 22.90 13.95 -5.12
CA GLN A 25 22.42 12.67 -4.60
C GLN A 25 21.07 12.81 -3.90
N TYR A 26 20.89 13.87 -3.11
CA TYR A 26 19.63 14.21 -2.47
C TYR A 26 18.51 14.41 -3.50
N LYS A 27 18.76 15.20 -4.55
CA LYS A 27 17.79 15.46 -5.62
C LYS A 27 17.37 14.17 -6.34
N ILE A 28 18.34 13.34 -6.76
CA ILE A 28 18.06 12.06 -7.43
C ILE A 28 17.28 11.12 -6.50
N TYR A 29 17.69 11.03 -5.23
CA TYR A 29 17.03 10.17 -4.25
C TYR A 29 15.59 10.62 -3.97
N LEU A 30 15.37 11.93 -3.91
CA LEU A 30 14.05 12.51 -3.71
C LEU A 30 13.11 12.21 -4.88
N GLU A 31 13.58 12.35 -6.12
CA GLU A 31 12.80 11.95 -7.30
C GLU A 31 12.43 10.45 -7.25
N MET A 32 13.35 9.59 -6.81
CA MET A 32 13.06 8.17 -6.63
C MET A 32 12.07 7.90 -5.48
N ALA A 33 12.09 8.72 -4.43
CA ALA A 33 11.13 8.62 -3.34
C ALA A 33 9.72 9.01 -3.81
N ASP A 34 9.59 10.08 -4.59
CA ASP A 34 8.30 10.54 -5.13
C ASP A 34 7.68 9.55 -6.13
N ARG A 35 8.50 8.95 -7.01
CA ARG A 35 8.06 7.91 -7.97
C ARG A 35 7.35 6.73 -7.30
N ILE A 36 7.62 6.45 -6.03
CA ILE A 36 6.95 5.37 -5.29
C ILE A 36 5.51 5.71 -4.97
N SER A 37 5.21 6.97 -4.66
CA SER A 37 3.83 7.45 -4.47
C SER A 37 3.01 7.22 -5.74
N SER A 38 3.57 7.58 -6.91
CA SER A 38 2.95 7.30 -8.21
C SER A 38 2.73 5.80 -8.46
N ARG A 39 3.76 4.98 -8.18
CA ARG A 39 3.64 3.51 -8.30
C ARG A 39 2.57 2.91 -7.39
N ARG A 40 2.41 3.44 -6.16
CA ARG A 40 1.34 3.05 -5.23
C ARG A 40 -0.04 3.38 -5.79
N GLN A 41 -0.21 4.57 -6.35
CA GLN A 41 -1.48 4.99 -6.94
C GLN A 41 -1.88 4.10 -8.12
N SER A 42 -0.94 3.81 -9.03
CA SER A 42 -1.18 2.89 -10.16
C SER A 42 -1.57 1.48 -9.69
N ALA A 43 -0.90 0.96 -8.64
CA ALA A 43 -1.25 -0.33 -8.06
C ALA A 43 -2.67 -0.32 -7.44
N ASN A 44 -3.04 0.74 -6.72
CA ASN A 44 -4.38 0.88 -6.14
C ASN A 44 -5.46 0.90 -7.23
N THR A 45 -5.25 1.64 -8.31
CA THR A 45 -6.18 1.68 -9.46
C THR A 45 -6.32 0.30 -10.08
N PHE A 46 -5.21 -0.42 -10.30
CA PHE A 46 -5.23 -1.78 -10.86
C PHE A 46 -6.08 -2.75 -10.02
N PHE A 47 -5.87 -2.79 -8.71
CA PHE A 47 -6.63 -3.69 -7.83
C PHE A 47 -8.11 -3.28 -7.71
N LEU A 48 -8.40 -1.98 -7.72
CA LEU A 48 -9.77 -1.48 -7.75
C LEU A 48 -10.49 -1.94 -9.03
N SER A 49 -9.84 -1.82 -10.20
CA SER A 49 -10.41 -2.25 -11.48
C SER A 49 -10.69 -3.75 -11.50
N ILE A 50 -9.73 -4.58 -11.09
CA ILE A 50 -9.92 -6.04 -11.06
C ILE A 50 -11.06 -6.43 -10.11
N ASN A 51 -11.11 -5.88 -8.90
CA ASN A 51 -12.18 -6.21 -7.96
C ASN A 51 -13.56 -5.75 -8.46
N THR A 52 -13.64 -4.58 -9.09
CA THR A 52 -14.87 -4.09 -9.71
C THR A 52 -15.36 -5.04 -10.80
N ILE A 53 -14.45 -5.51 -11.67
CA ILE A 53 -14.75 -6.50 -12.70
C ILE A 53 -15.27 -7.80 -12.06
N LEU A 54 -14.60 -8.33 -11.03
CA LEU A 54 -15.02 -9.58 -10.37
C LEU A 54 -16.41 -9.47 -9.75
N VAL A 55 -16.69 -8.36 -9.05
CA VAL A 55 -18.02 -8.11 -8.46
C VAL A 55 -19.09 -7.99 -9.56
N THR A 56 -18.77 -7.31 -10.65
CA THR A 56 -19.69 -7.14 -11.79
C THR A 56 -19.98 -8.48 -12.46
N LEU A 57 -18.95 -9.30 -12.69
CA LEU A 57 -19.10 -10.64 -13.25
C LEU A 57 -19.95 -11.54 -12.35
N ALA A 58 -19.73 -11.50 -11.04
CA ALA A 58 -20.55 -12.27 -10.09
C ALA A 58 -22.02 -11.82 -10.10
N GLY A 59 -22.29 -10.51 -10.16
CA GLY A 59 -23.65 -9.98 -10.26
C GLY A 59 -24.35 -10.34 -11.58
N TYR A 60 -23.63 -10.21 -12.70
CA TYR A 60 -24.14 -10.53 -14.03
C TYR A 60 -24.42 -12.03 -14.20
N ALA A 61 -23.49 -12.89 -13.75
CA ALA A 61 -23.62 -14.35 -13.79
C ALA A 61 -24.95 -14.79 -13.16
N LYS A 62 -25.34 -14.18 -12.04
CA LYS A 62 -26.59 -14.50 -11.33
C LYS A 62 -27.84 -14.11 -12.12
N SER A 63 -27.79 -12.97 -12.82
CA SER A 63 -28.95 -12.43 -13.53
C SER A 63 -29.14 -13.04 -14.92
N ALA A 64 -28.06 -13.44 -15.59
CA ALA A 64 -28.08 -13.78 -17.01
C ALA A 64 -27.89 -15.28 -17.29
N THR A 65 -27.39 -16.07 -16.33
CA THR A 65 -27.02 -17.47 -16.56
C THR A 65 -27.36 -18.36 -15.36
N ASN A 66 -27.69 -19.63 -15.59
CA ASN A 66 -27.72 -20.66 -14.54
C ASN A 66 -26.29 -21.12 -14.25
N THR A 67 -25.43 -20.23 -13.74
CA THR A 67 -24.03 -20.57 -13.45
C THR A 67 -23.94 -21.50 -12.25
N ASP A 68 -23.04 -22.49 -12.34
CA ASP A 68 -22.78 -23.40 -11.23
C ASP A 68 -22.26 -22.68 -9.99
N THR A 69 -22.71 -23.14 -8.83
CA THR A 69 -22.22 -22.75 -7.49
C THR A 69 -20.68 -22.75 -7.42
N PHE A 70 -20.03 -23.66 -8.14
CA PHE A 70 -18.58 -23.78 -8.23
C PHE A 70 -17.90 -22.52 -8.79
N PHE A 71 -18.49 -21.86 -9.79
CA PHE A 71 -17.95 -20.62 -10.37
C PHE A 71 -17.89 -19.52 -9.32
N TYR A 72 -18.98 -19.31 -8.58
CA TYR A 72 -19.03 -18.30 -7.52
C TYR A 72 -18.04 -18.56 -6.39
N ILE A 73 -17.84 -19.83 -6.01
CA ILE A 73 -16.85 -20.19 -4.99
C ILE A 73 -15.44 -19.80 -5.46
N ILE A 74 -15.06 -20.19 -6.69
CA ILE A 74 -13.74 -19.85 -7.25
C ILE A 74 -13.57 -18.35 -7.37
N THR A 75 -14.54 -17.64 -7.95
CA THR A 75 -14.47 -16.19 -8.15
C THR A 75 -14.38 -15.43 -6.83
N SER A 76 -15.13 -15.85 -5.81
CA SER A 76 -15.10 -15.23 -4.47
C SER A 76 -13.78 -15.49 -3.76
N LEU A 77 -13.25 -16.72 -3.81
CA LEU A 77 -11.95 -17.06 -3.24
C LEU A 77 -10.82 -16.28 -3.93
N ALA A 78 -10.85 -16.18 -5.26
CA ALA A 78 -9.90 -15.38 -6.02
C ALA A 78 -10.01 -13.89 -5.62
N GLY A 79 -11.22 -13.36 -5.47
CA GLY A 79 -11.46 -11.98 -5.03
C GLY A 79 -10.89 -11.69 -3.64
N VAL A 80 -11.11 -12.58 -2.66
CA VAL A 80 -10.52 -12.47 -1.32
C VAL A 80 -8.99 -12.52 -1.37
N LEU A 81 -8.41 -13.44 -2.15
CA LEU A 81 -6.96 -13.55 -2.31
C LEU A 81 -6.36 -12.28 -2.93
N ILE A 82 -7.01 -11.73 -3.97
CA ILE A 82 -6.59 -10.49 -4.62
C ILE A 82 -6.66 -9.32 -3.64
N CYS A 83 -7.70 -9.24 -2.81
CA CYS A 83 -7.80 -8.23 -1.75
C CYS A 83 -6.67 -8.36 -0.71
N TYR A 84 -6.32 -9.58 -0.32
CA TYR A 84 -5.19 -9.81 0.57
C TYR A 84 -3.86 -9.36 -0.05
N ILE A 85 -3.62 -9.70 -1.31
CA ILE A 85 -2.43 -9.26 -2.06
C ILE A 85 -2.39 -7.73 -2.13
N TRP A 86 -3.52 -7.09 -2.44
CA TRP A 86 -3.65 -5.64 -2.48
C TRP A 86 -3.27 -5.00 -1.14
N TYR A 87 -3.85 -5.49 -0.04
CA TYR A 87 -3.53 -5.03 1.32
C TYR A 87 -2.03 -5.15 1.62
N ARG A 88 -1.42 -6.30 1.33
CA ARG A 88 0.01 -6.55 1.55
C ARG A 88 0.88 -5.60 0.74
N LEU A 89 0.48 -5.28 -0.49
CA LEU A 89 1.22 -4.37 -1.35
C LEU A 89 1.14 -2.92 -0.83
N VAL A 90 -0.03 -2.44 -0.42
CA VAL A 90 -0.19 -1.10 0.20
C VAL A 90 0.65 -0.98 1.47
N LEU A 91 0.65 -2.01 2.32
CA LEU A 91 1.49 -2.05 3.51
C LEU A 91 2.98 -2.01 3.19
N SER A 92 3.41 -2.71 2.14
CA SER A 92 4.79 -2.68 1.66
C SER A 92 5.20 -1.27 1.22
N TYR A 93 4.36 -0.59 0.42
CA TYR A 93 4.61 0.79 0.01
C TYR A 93 4.67 1.75 1.20
N LYS A 94 3.80 1.60 2.19
CA LYS A 94 3.83 2.39 3.44
C LYS A 94 5.18 2.28 4.14
N ASN A 95 5.65 1.05 4.33
CA ASN A 95 6.89 0.75 5.05
C ASN A 95 8.11 1.26 4.28
N LEU A 96 8.15 1.03 2.97
CA LEU A 96 9.23 1.50 2.11
C LEU A 96 9.30 3.03 2.07
N ASN A 97 8.15 3.71 1.95
CA ASN A 97 8.08 5.16 1.98
C ASN A 97 8.60 5.71 3.32
N SER A 98 8.16 5.10 4.43
CA SER A 98 8.63 5.46 5.77
C SER A 98 10.16 5.28 5.92
N ALA A 99 10.74 4.25 5.33
CA ALA A 99 12.19 4.04 5.32
C ALA A 99 12.92 5.10 4.49
N LYS A 100 12.38 5.44 3.31
CA LYS A 100 12.95 6.47 2.43
C LYS A 100 12.95 7.85 3.07
N PHE A 101 11.86 8.25 3.72
CA PHE A 101 11.82 9.52 4.46
C PHE A 101 12.88 9.60 5.56
N LYS A 102 13.18 8.49 6.25
CA LYS A 102 14.28 8.48 7.23
C LYS A 102 15.65 8.72 6.58
N VAL A 103 15.88 8.18 5.38
CA VAL A 103 17.12 8.43 4.61
C VAL A 103 17.17 9.87 4.12
N VAL A 104 16.05 10.42 3.63
CA VAL A 104 15.94 11.84 3.26
C VAL A 104 16.33 12.74 4.44
N HIS A 105 15.74 12.53 5.62
CA HIS A 105 16.08 13.32 6.82
C HIS A 105 17.53 13.14 7.29
N ALA A 106 18.12 11.97 7.06
CA ALA A 106 19.53 11.75 7.34
C ALA A 106 20.41 12.55 6.37
N ILE A 107 20.10 12.58 5.07
CA ILE A 107 20.85 13.38 4.10
C ILE A 107 20.69 14.88 4.39
N GLU A 108 19.50 15.30 4.77
CA GLU A 108 19.21 16.68 5.17
C GLU A 108 20.04 17.15 6.39
N SER A 109 20.64 16.25 7.20
CA SER A 109 21.51 16.68 8.29
C SER A 109 22.77 17.39 7.83
N ASP A 110 23.20 17.09 6.60
CA ASP A 110 24.47 17.56 6.04
C ASP A 110 24.25 18.70 5.03
N LEU A 111 22.99 19.05 4.74
CA LEU A 111 22.58 20.12 3.84
C LEU A 111 22.20 21.41 4.62
N PRO A 112 22.22 22.58 3.95
CA PRO A 112 21.87 23.86 4.59
C PRO A 112 20.43 23.93 5.11
N TYR A 113 19.50 23.17 4.51
CA TYR A 113 18.09 23.17 4.86
C TYR A 113 17.53 21.75 4.99
N LYS A 114 16.62 21.56 5.95
CA LYS A 114 15.92 20.29 6.23
C LYS A 114 14.43 20.40 5.88
N LEU A 115 14.14 20.56 4.59
CA LEU A 115 12.81 20.90 4.09
C LEU A 115 11.76 19.85 4.51
N PHE A 116 12.07 18.56 4.36
CA PHE A 116 11.17 17.48 4.72
C PHE A 116 11.06 17.28 6.23
N ASP A 117 12.14 17.44 7.01
CA ASP A 117 12.03 17.38 8.47
C ASP A 117 11.19 18.54 9.01
N ALA A 118 11.29 19.72 8.40
CA ALA A 118 10.45 20.87 8.70
C ALA A 118 8.98 20.62 8.35
N GLU A 119 8.70 20.08 7.15
CA GLU A 119 7.34 19.67 6.74
C GLU A 119 6.76 18.64 7.71
N TRP A 120 7.52 17.58 8.01
CA TRP A 120 7.08 16.54 8.94
C TRP A 120 6.81 17.08 10.35
N SER A 121 7.57 18.10 10.77
CA SER A 121 7.35 18.80 12.04
C SER A 121 6.11 19.68 12.02
N ALA A 122 5.84 20.38 10.91
CA ALA A 122 4.65 21.22 10.73
C ALA A 122 3.35 20.40 10.80
N VAL A 123 3.37 19.16 10.30
CA VAL A 123 2.25 18.22 10.41
C VAL A 123 2.20 17.45 11.75
N GLY A 124 3.01 17.85 12.73
CA GLY A 124 3.02 17.28 14.07
C GLY A 124 3.61 15.87 14.16
N ARG A 125 4.48 15.48 13.21
CA ARG A 125 5.20 14.19 13.15
C ARG A 125 4.29 12.96 13.30
N GLY A 126 3.06 13.04 12.79
CA GLY A 126 2.06 11.97 12.91
C GLY A 126 1.46 11.78 14.30
N LYS A 127 1.81 12.62 15.29
CA LYS A 127 1.24 12.56 16.66
C LYS A 127 -0.11 13.28 16.75
N ASN A 128 -0.36 14.26 15.88
CA ASN A 128 -1.57 15.05 15.90
C ASN A 128 -2.45 14.77 14.67
N LYS A 129 -3.47 13.93 14.86
CA LYS A 129 -4.43 13.58 13.80
C LYS A 129 -5.25 14.76 13.26
N LYS A 130 -5.32 15.89 13.99
CA LYS A 130 -5.96 17.12 13.49
C LYS A 130 -5.10 17.83 12.44
N LEU A 131 -3.78 17.67 12.51
CA LEU A 131 -2.84 18.28 11.56
C LEU A 131 -2.62 17.41 10.33
N TYR A 132 -2.60 16.08 10.51
CA TYR A 132 -2.39 15.16 9.40
C TYR A 132 -3.03 13.80 9.65
N TYR A 133 -3.92 13.42 8.74
CA TYR A 133 -4.50 12.09 8.68
C TYR A 133 -3.81 11.31 7.54
N PRO A 134 -3.06 10.24 7.82
CA PRO A 134 -2.34 9.53 6.78
C PRO A 134 -3.31 8.88 5.77
N PHE A 135 -3.25 9.28 4.51
CA PHE A 135 -4.06 8.70 3.43
C PHE A 135 -3.94 7.18 3.34
N THR A 136 -2.78 6.63 3.69
CA THR A 136 -2.53 5.18 3.71
C THR A 136 -3.45 4.42 4.67
N GLU A 137 -3.94 5.04 5.75
CA GLU A 137 -4.91 4.38 6.64
C GLU A 137 -6.23 4.10 5.91
N LEU A 138 -6.65 5.00 5.02
CA LEU A 138 -7.85 4.81 4.20
C LEU A 138 -7.60 3.78 3.09
N GLU A 139 -6.47 3.89 2.39
CA GLU A 139 -6.09 2.93 1.34
C GLU A 139 -6.00 1.49 1.88
N MET A 140 -5.56 1.31 3.13
CA MET A 140 -5.50 -0.02 3.76
C MET A 140 -6.88 -0.59 4.09
N LYS A 141 -7.94 0.22 4.20
CA LYS A 141 -9.31 -0.24 4.50
C LYS A 141 -10.07 -0.69 3.25
N ILE A 142 -9.77 -0.12 2.08
CA ILE A 142 -10.47 -0.43 0.83
C ILE A 142 -10.41 -1.93 0.47
N PRO A 143 -9.26 -2.63 0.56
CA PRO A 143 -9.21 -4.08 0.32
C PRO A 143 -10.13 -4.87 1.24
N TRP A 144 -10.31 -4.45 2.49
CA TRP A 144 -11.21 -5.13 3.45
C TRP A 144 -12.68 -4.97 3.07
N VAL A 145 -13.07 -3.82 2.50
CA VAL A 145 -14.43 -3.62 1.99
C VAL A 145 -14.72 -4.61 0.86
N PHE A 146 -13.83 -4.74 -0.12
CA PHE A 146 -13.99 -5.70 -1.21
C PHE A 146 -13.89 -7.16 -0.74
N ALA A 147 -12.97 -7.47 0.18
CA ALA A 147 -12.88 -8.81 0.77
C ALA A 147 -14.18 -9.19 1.49
N SER A 148 -14.82 -8.25 2.18
CA SER A 148 -16.12 -8.47 2.84
C SER A 148 -17.22 -8.75 1.82
N ILE A 149 -17.25 -8.03 0.70
CA ILE A 149 -18.21 -8.29 -0.40
C ILE A 149 -18.03 -9.72 -0.93
N HIS A 150 -16.81 -10.12 -1.26
CA HIS A 150 -16.52 -11.47 -1.74
C HIS A 150 -16.84 -12.55 -0.70
N ALA A 151 -16.56 -12.30 0.58
CA ALA A 151 -16.90 -13.22 1.66
C ALA A 151 -18.42 -13.38 1.84
N LEU A 152 -19.20 -12.30 1.70
CA LEU A 152 -20.65 -12.36 1.75
C LEU A 152 -21.23 -13.16 0.57
N VAL A 153 -20.67 -13.01 -0.64
CA VAL A 153 -21.06 -13.83 -1.80
C VAL A 153 -20.77 -15.31 -1.53
N LEU A 154 -19.60 -15.63 -0.98
CA LEU A 154 -19.24 -17.00 -0.63
C LEU A 154 -20.21 -17.61 0.41
N ILE A 155 -20.53 -16.86 1.47
CA ILE A 155 -21.47 -17.28 2.52
C ILE A 155 -22.87 -17.51 1.96
N TYR A 156 -23.32 -16.64 1.05
CA TYR A 156 -24.64 -16.75 0.44
C TYR A 156 -24.77 -17.97 -0.47
N VAL A 157 -23.71 -18.31 -1.20
CA VAL A 157 -23.75 -19.38 -2.21
C VAL A 157 -23.58 -20.77 -1.60
N ILE A 158 -22.91 -20.90 -0.46
CA ILE A 158 -22.72 -22.20 0.20
C ILE A 158 -24.06 -22.72 0.76
N PRO A 159 -24.53 -23.91 0.32
CA PRO A 159 -25.74 -24.50 0.88
C PRO A 159 -25.45 -25.10 2.26
N TRP A 160 -25.55 -24.27 3.29
CA TRP A 160 -25.25 -24.62 4.69
C TRP A 160 -25.94 -25.91 5.14
N SER A 161 -27.19 -26.15 4.72
CA SER A 161 -27.97 -27.33 5.07
C SER A 161 -27.37 -28.66 4.56
N LYS A 162 -26.76 -28.67 3.37
CA LYS A 162 -26.13 -29.88 2.79
C LYS A 162 -24.75 -30.18 3.37
N MET A 163 -24.10 -29.17 3.94
CA MET A 163 -22.82 -29.34 4.64
C MET A 163 -22.98 -30.10 5.95
N PHE A 164 -24.00 -29.77 6.75
CA PHE A 164 -24.25 -30.44 8.03
C PHE A 164 -24.63 -31.93 7.86
N THR A 165 -25.28 -32.30 6.76
CA THR A 165 -25.63 -33.71 6.47
C THR A 165 -24.44 -34.54 5.97
N CYS A 166 -23.37 -33.91 5.46
CA CYS A 166 -22.16 -34.62 5.00
C CYS A 166 -21.14 -34.84 6.14
N VAL A 167 -21.36 -34.22 7.31
CA VAL A 167 -20.48 -34.27 8.48
C VAL A 167 -21.04 -35.17 9.59
N GLN A 168 -22.29 -35.64 9.48
CA GLN A 168 -22.80 -36.69 10.36
C GLN A 168 -22.35 -38.07 9.84
N PRO A 169 -21.62 -38.87 10.65
CA PRO A 169 -21.16 -40.20 10.27
C PRO A 169 -22.32 -41.21 10.12
#